data_AF-A0A381T6I2-F1
#
_entry.id   AF-A0A381T6I2-F1
#
_cell.length_a   1.000
_cell.length_b   1.000
_cell.length_c   1.000
_cell.angle_alpha   90.00
_cell.angle_beta   90.00
_cell.angle_gamma   90.00
#
_symmetry.space_group_name_H-M   'P 1'
#
loop_
_entity.id
_entity.type
_entity.pdbx_description
1 polymer ?
#
loop_
_entity_poly.entity_id
_entity_poly.type
_entity_poly.pdbx_seq_one_letter_code
_entity_poly.pdbx_strand_id
1 'polypeptide(L)'
;ILGADKWLAVEQKVCLEESPSEARALARRELERYLGLPNYRQCWHNLGFSEADLDNGGSDRFIDAMVVWGNEDKIQRRLDEHFDAGATHVCIQPVHTPDDLDAAERTLEAFAPG
;
A
#
# COMPACT_ATOMS: atom_id res chain seq x y z
N ILE A 1 -3.69 -3.25 24.22
CA ILE A 1 -4.80 -4.03 23.63
C ILE A 1 -6.02 -3.09 23.55
N LEU A 2 -6.70 -3.03 22.40
CA LEU A 2 -7.78 -2.04 22.10
C LEU A 2 -9.13 -2.36 22.77
N GLY A 3 -9.38 -3.62 23.15
CA GLY A 3 -10.66 -4.09 23.69
C GLY A 3 -11.49 -4.82 22.63
N ALA A 4 -12.38 -5.74 23.06
CA ALA A 4 -13.04 -6.70 22.17
C ALA A 4 -13.98 -6.06 21.13
N ASP A 5 -14.59 -4.91 21.45
CA ASP A 5 -15.59 -4.26 20.60
C ASP A 5 -15.03 -3.06 19.81
N LYS A 6 -13.70 -2.90 19.77
CA LYS A 6 -13.05 -1.78 19.07
C LYS A 6 -12.59 -2.16 17.69
N TRP A 7 -12.75 -1.23 16.76
CA TRP A 7 -12.27 -1.39 15.39
C TRP A 7 -10.77 -1.09 15.33
N LEU A 8 -10.01 -1.99 14.73
CA LEU A 8 -8.66 -1.74 14.25
C LEU A 8 -8.73 -1.61 12.73
N ALA A 9 -8.87 -0.37 12.26
CA ALA A 9 -8.89 -0.05 10.84
C ALA A 9 -7.47 0.29 10.36
N VAL A 10 -7.00 -0.45 9.36
CA VAL A 10 -5.71 -0.21 8.68
C VAL A 10 -5.96 0.20 7.25
N GLU A 11 -4.96 0.82 6.62
CA GLU A 11 -4.99 1.22 5.22
C GLU A 11 -3.98 0.38 4.43
N GLN A 12 -4.36 -0.09 3.25
CA GLN A 12 -3.46 -0.79 2.32
C GLN A 12 -3.55 -0.17 0.93
N LYS A 13 -2.42 0.33 0.43
CA LYS A 13 -2.27 0.73 -0.97
C LYS A 13 -2.14 -0.50 -1.86
N VAL A 14 -2.93 -0.57 -2.92
CA VAL A 14 -3.07 -1.71 -3.82
C VAL A 14 -2.86 -1.27 -5.25
N CYS A 15 -1.93 -1.89 -5.97
CA CYS A 15 -1.71 -1.65 -7.40
C CYS A 15 -2.00 -2.95 -8.17
N LEU A 16 -3.15 -3.01 -8.85
CA LEU A 16 -3.51 -4.15 -9.69
C LEU A 16 -2.73 -4.08 -11.02
N GLU A 17 -1.45 -4.43 -10.94
CA GLU A 17 -0.46 -4.40 -12.02
C GLU A 17 0.57 -5.51 -11.78
N GLU A 18 0.80 -6.38 -12.76
CA GLU A 18 1.68 -7.54 -12.66
C GLU A 18 3.14 -7.22 -13.03
N SER A 19 3.34 -6.19 -13.85
CA SER A 19 4.65 -5.71 -14.28
C SER A 19 5.40 -5.04 -13.13
N PRO A 20 6.53 -5.62 -12.65
CA PRO A 20 7.25 -5.07 -11.51
C PRO A 20 7.74 -3.64 -11.74
N SER A 21 8.16 -3.33 -12.97
CA SER A 21 8.63 -1.98 -13.33
C SER A 21 7.51 -0.95 -13.34
N GLU A 22 6.34 -1.30 -13.90
CA GLU A 22 5.22 -0.37 -14.01
C GLU A 22 4.55 -0.16 -12.65
N ALA A 23 4.32 -1.24 -11.90
CA ALA A 23 3.78 -1.18 -10.54
C ALA A 23 4.63 -0.31 -9.62
N ARG A 24 5.96 -0.49 -9.64
CA ARG A 24 6.87 0.31 -8.81
C ARG A 24 6.94 1.76 -9.28
N ALA A 25 6.86 2.02 -10.58
CA ALA A 25 6.79 3.39 -11.08
C ALA A 25 5.52 4.12 -10.58
N LEU A 26 4.36 3.45 -10.64
CA LEU A 26 3.10 3.97 -10.09
C LEU A 26 3.19 4.20 -8.58
N ALA A 27 3.69 3.23 -7.83
CA ALA A 27 3.84 3.32 -6.38
C ALA A 27 4.82 4.42 -5.94
N ARG A 28 5.92 4.62 -6.68
CA ARG A 28 6.87 5.72 -6.43
C ARG A 28 6.21 7.07 -6.59
N ARG A 29 5.44 7.24 -7.66
CA ARG A 29 4.68 8.46 -7.92
C ARG A 29 3.64 8.70 -6.82
N GLU A 30 2.93 7.67 -6.39
CA GLU A 30 1.97 7.77 -5.28
C GLU A 30 2.64 8.20 -3.96
N LEU A 31 3.85 7.70 -3.70
CA LEU A 31 4.59 7.97 -2.46
C LEU A 31 5.44 9.25 -2.49
N GLU A 32 5.63 9.87 -3.67
CA GLU A 32 6.51 11.03 -3.88
C GLU A 32 6.24 12.16 -2.89
N ARG A 33 4.97 12.55 -2.73
CA ARG A 33 4.58 13.61 -1.79
C ARG A 33 5.02 13.29 -0.36
N TYR A 34 4.83 12.04 0.08
CA TYR A 34 5.10 11.62 1.45
C TYR A 34 6.59 11.49 1.71
N LEU A 35 7.38 11.08 0.72
CA LEU A 35 8.84 11.02 0.80
C LEU A 35 9.47 12.40 1.01
N GLY A 36 8.80 13.49 0.59
CA GLY A 36 9.20 14.86 0.88
C GLY A 36 8.87 15.36 2.30
N LEU A 37 8.10 14.60 3.09
CA LEU A 37 7.63 15.03 4.41
C LEU A 37 8.51 14.46 5.54
N PRO A 38 9.19 15.30 6.35
CA PRO A 38 10.08 14.83 7.41
C PRO A 38 9.42 13.90 8.44
N ASN A 39 8.15 14.14 8.78
CA ASN A 39 7.41 13.30 9.71
C ASN A 39 7.15 11.89 9.15
N TYR A 40 6.87 11.74 7.85
CA TYR A 40 6.70 10.42 7.23
C TYR A 40 8.02 9.67 7.14
N ARG A 41 9.10 10.36 6.72
CA ARG A 41 10.45 9.77 6.71
C ARG A 41 10.86 9.26 8.09
N GLN A 42 10.61 10.04 9.14
CA GLN A 42 10.89 9.61 10.51
C GLN A 42 10.05 8.40 10.93
N CYS A 43 8.76 8.36 10.56
CA CYS A 43 7.91 7.19 10.82
C CYS A 43 8.49 5.92 10.16
N TRP A 44 8.89 5.99 8.89
CA TRP A 44 9.48 4.84 8.20
C TRP A 44 10.85 4.45 8.73
N HIS A 45 11.66 5.42 9.16
CA HIS A 45 12.91 5.13 9.86
C HIS A 45 12.66 4.32 11.14
N ASN A 46 11.65 4.70 11.93
CA ASN A 46 11.26 3.96 13.15
C ASN A 46 10.71 2.55 12.84
N LEU A 47 10.23 2.32 11.61
CA LEU A 47 9.82 1.01 11.11
C LEU A 47 10.97 0.20 10.49
N GLY A 48 12.21 0.69 10.56
CA GLY A 48 13.40 -0.03 10.14
C GLY A 48 13.83 0.20 8.68
N PHE A 49 13.37 1.27 8.04
CA PHE A 49 13.90 1.71 6.74
C PHE A 49 15.08 2.66 6.93
N SER A 50 16.15 2.45 6.16
CA SER A 50 17.31 3.33 6.17
C SER A 50 17.07 4.62 5.38
N GLU A 51 17.91 5.64 5.53
CA GLU A 51 17.86 6.81 4.64
C GLU A 51 18.02 6.39 3.16
N ALA A 52 18.90 5.44 2.88
CA ALA A 52 19.09 4.88 1.55
C ALA A 52 17.83 4.19 0.98
N ASP A 53 16.97 3.64 1.85
CA ASP A 53 15.67 3.09 1.45
C ASP A 53 14.64 4.16 1.11
N LEU A 54 14.83 5.40 1.57
CA LEU A 54 13.88 6.51 1.40
C LEU A 54 14.36 7.56 0.39
N ASP A 55 15.63 7.53 0.00
CA ASP A 55 16.21 8.45 -0.97
C ASP A 55 15.85 8.06 -2.40
N ASN A 56 15.99 9.01 -3.35
CA ASN A 56 15.78 8.79 -4.79
C ASN A 56 14.42 8.16 -5.15
N GLY A 57 13.36 8.55 -4.44
CA GLY A 57 12.01 7.98 -4.65
C GLY A 57 11.78 6.65 -3.92
N GLY A 58 12.71 6.24 -3.07
CA GLY A 58 12.68 5.02 -2.25
C GLY A 58 13.39 3.83 -2.88
N SER A 59 13.75 2.81 -2.12
CA SER A 59 14.25 1.54 -2.65
C SER A 59 13.08 0.65 -3.12
N ASP A 60 13.36 -0.38 -3.92
CA ASP A 60 12.34 -1.39 -4.27
C ASP A 60 11.79 -2.09 -3.02
N ARG A 61 12.65 -2.35 -2.02
CA ARG A 61 12.26 -2.92 -0.73
C ARG A 61 11.24 -2.03 -0.01
N PHE A 62 11.47 -0.71 0.01
CA PHE A 62 10.55 0.24 0.61
C PHE A 62 9.22 0.28 -0.15
N ILE A 63 9.26 0.38 -1.48
CA ILE A 63 8.04 0.42 -2.30
C ILE A 63 7.20 -0.85 -2.14
N ASP A 64 7.83 -2.02 -2.25
CA ASP A 64 7.13 -3.31 -2.14
C ASP A 64 6.54 -3.52 -0.73
N ALA A 65 7.08 -2.84 0.29
CA ALA A 65 6.52 -2.86 1.64
C ALA A 65 5.30 -1.93 1.78
N MET A 66 5.32 -0.78 1.12
CA MET A 66 4.27 0.25 1.23
C MET A 66 3.08 0.02 0.31
N VAL A 67 3.32 -0.52 -0.89
CA VAL A 67 2.29 -0.78 -1.89
C VAL A 67 2.36 -2.25 -2.30
N VAL A 68 1.28 -2.98 -2.06
CA VAL A 68 1.16 -4.32 -2.63
C VAL A 68 0.78 -4.19 -4.09
N TRP A 69 1.48 -4.92 -4.93
CA TRP A 69 1.22 -4.95 -6.37
C TRP A 69 1.26 -6.38 -6.90
N GLY A 70 0.51 -6.63 -7.97
CA GLY A 70 0.44 -7.91 -8.66
C GLY A 70 -0.98 -8.24 -9.09
N ASN A 71 -1.25 -9.53 -9.24
CA ASN A 71 -2.57 -10.06 -9.51
C ASN A 71 -3.46 -10.07 -8.25
N GLU A 72 -4.75 -10.39 -8.46
CA GLU A 72 -5.77 -10.43 -7.40
C GLU A 72 -5.38 -11.37 -6.26
N ASP A 73 -4.88 -12.58 -6.56
CA ASP A 73 -4.46 -13.55 -5.52
C ASP A 73 -3.39 -12.99 -4.58
N LYS A 74 -2.35 -12.34 -5.14
CA LYS A 74 -1.26 -11.77 -4.35
C LYS A 74 -1.75 -10.61 -3.47
N ILE A 75 -2.65 -9.79 -4.01
CA ILE A 75 -3.23 -8.67 -3.28
C ILE A 75 -4.17 -9.17 -2.19
N GLN A 76 -5.09 -10.08 -2.50
CA GLN A 76 -6.02 -10.66 -1.54
C GLN A 76 -5.28 -11.28 -0.36
N ARG A 77 -4.22 -12.06 -0.62
CA ARG A 77 -3.38 -12.61 0.45
C ARG A 77 -2.81 -11.52 1.36
N ARG A 78 -2.38 -10.39 0.82
CA ARG A 78 -1.88 -9.27 1.62
C ARG A 78 -2.97 -8.60 2.45
N LEU A 79 -4.19 -8.53 1.93
CA LEU A 79 -5.35 -8.05 2.69
C LEU A 79 -5.66 -9.01 3.84
N ASP A 80 -5.65 -10.32 3.57
CA ASP A 80 -5.83 -11.38 4.57
C ASP A 80 -4.77 -11.32 5.68
N GLU A 81 -3.50 -11.06 5.33
CA GLU A 81 -2.41 -10.87 6.30
C GLU A 81 -2.69 -9.75 7.32
N HIS A 82 -3.43 -8.70 6.96
CA HIS A 82 -3.84 -7.66 7.92
C HIS A 82 -4.90 -8.18 8.89
N PHE A 83 -5.87 -8.95 8.40
CA PHE A 83 -6.89 -9.58 9.23
C PHE A 83 -6.28 -10.61 10.18
N ASP A 84 -5.34 -11.42 9.69
CA ASP A 84 -4.56 -12.37 10.50
C ASP A 84 -3.72 -11.66 11.57
N ALA A 85 -3.24 -10.45 11.28
CA ALA A 85 -2.55 -9.58 12.24
C ALA A 85 -3.50 -8.88 13.25
N GLY A 86 -4.81 -9.09 13.13
CA GLY A 86 -5.83 -8.59 14.05
C GLY A 86 -6.53 -7.31 13.62
N ALA A 87 -6.34 -6.84 12.37
CA ALA A 87 -7.19 -5.80 11.83
C ALA A 87 -8.65 -6.29 11.76
N THR A 88 -9.59 -5.40 12.04
CA THR A 88 -11.04 -5.67 11.88
C THR A 88 -11.59 -5.02 10.62
N HIS A 89 -10.81 -4.15 9.98
CA HIS A 89 -11.18 -3.44 8.78
C HIS A 89 -9.92 -3.05 7.99
N VAL A 90 -9.96 -3.20 6.68
CA VAL A 90 -8.88 -2.80 5.77
C VAL A 90 -9.45 -1.83 4.75
N CYS A 91 -8.98 -0.58 4.77
CA CYS A 91 -9.31 0.43 3.78
C CYS A 91 -8.37 0.30 2.58
N ILE A 92 -8.93 -0.02 1.41
CA ILE A 92 -8.17 -0.17 0.17
C ILE A 92 -7.96 1.20 -0.48
N GLN A 93 -6.72 1.48 -0.86
CA GLN A 93 -6.35 2.64 -1.67
C GLN A 93 -5.79 2.18 -3.01
N PRO A 94 -6.58 2.23 -4.10
CA PRO A 94 -6.09 1.90 -5.42
C PRO A 94 -4.95 2.84 -5.85
N VAL A 95 -3.85 2.26 -6.31
CA VAL A 95 -2.72 2.95 -6.93
C VAL A 95 -2.77 2.67 -8.42
N HIS A 96 -3.04 3.71 -9.18
CA HIS A 96 -3.31 3.63 -10.61
C HIS A 96 -2.66 4.80 -11.36
N THR A 97 -2.68 4.69 -12.69
CA THR A 97 -2.26 5.76 -13.61
C THR A 97 -3.02 7.06 -13.28
N PRO A 98 -2.37 8.24 -13.31
CA PRO A 98 -3.06 9.50 -13.07
C PRO A 98 -4.33 9.60 -13.91
N ASP A 99 -5.41 10.10 -13.31
CA ASP A 99 -6.68 10.38 -13.97
C ASP A 99 -7.41 9.15 -14.56
N ASP A 100 -6.88 7.94 -14.39
CA ASP A 100 -7.54 6.67 -14.75
C ASP A 100 -8.43 6.18 -13.60
N LEU A 101 -9.57 6.84 -13.42
CA LEU A 101 -10.53 6.49 -12.37
C LEU A 101 -11.17 5.12 -12.61
N ASP A 102 -11.28 4.69 -13.86
CA ASP A 102 -11.82 3.38 -14.20
C ASP A 102 -10.91 2.26 -13.68
N ALA A 103 -9.58 2.45 -13.69
CA ALA A 103 -8.64 1.52 -13.07
C ALA A 103 -8.80 1.46 -11.54
N ALA A 104 -9.07 2.61 -10.91
CA ALA A 104 -9.36 2.67 -9.49
C ALA A 104 -10.65 1.89 -9.17
N GLU A 105 -11.70 2.10 -9.94
CA GLU A 105 -13.00 1.42 -9.78
C GLU A 105 -12.85 -0.09 -9.97
N ARG A 106 -12.18 -0.55 -11.04
CA ARG A 106 -11.90 -1.98 -11.25
C ARG A 106 -11.16 -2.62 -10.07
N THR A 107 -10.20 -1.89 -9.49
CA THR A 107 -9.48 -2.37 -8.29
C THR A 107 -10.43 -2.49 -7.11
N LEU A 108 -11.30 -1.50 -6.88
CA LEU A 108 -12.26 -1.54 -5.78
C LEU A 108 -13.32 -2.64 -5.98
N GLU A 109 -13.80 -2.85 -7.19
CA GLU A 109 -14.74 -3.93 -7.53
C GLU A 109 -14.13 -5.31 -7.30
N ALA A 110 -12.87 -5.52 -7.72
CA ALA A 110 -12.17 -6.80 -7.55
C ALA A 110 -12.03 -7.22 -6.08
N PHE A 111 -11.94 -6.26 -5.16
CA PHE A 111 -11.79 -6.51 -3.72
C PHE A 111 -13.00 -6.05 -2.89
N ALA A 112 -14.15 -5.82 -3.53
CA ALA A 112 -15.37 -5.48 -2.82
C ALA A 112 -15.83 -6.69 -1.98
N PRO A 113 -16.28 -6.49 -0.74
CA PRO A 113 -16.90 -7.57 0.03
C PRO A 113 -18.18 -8.05 -0.68
N GLY A 114 -18.29 -9.37 -0.86
CA GLY A 114 -19.46 -10.02 -1.47
C GLY A 114 -20.73 -9.97 -0.62
#